data_AF-A0ABC8TFH8-F1
#
_entry.id   AF-A0ABC8TFH8-F1
#
_cell.length_a   1.000
_cell.length_b   1.000
_cell.length_c   1.000
_cell.angle_alpha   90.00
_cell.angle_beta   90.00
_cell.angle_gamma   90.00
#
_symmetry.space_group_name_H-M   'P 1'
#
loop_
_entity.id
_entity.type
_entity.pdbx_description
1 polymer ?
#
loop_
_entity_poly.entity_id
_entity_poly.type
_entity_poly.pdbx_seq_one_letter_code
_entity_poly.pdbx_strand_id
1 'polypeptide(L)'
;MATKDRFGSSMVFPITGNIYPKGYYQVTLNIGHPSKPYFLDMDTGSDLTWLQCDVTCTKCTPAFHTLYKSNKNIVTCKDPLYGSLHWPGNHPCETPDELCDYEFQYADHGSSMGFLVKDLFPCETPHTLLAPA
;
A
#
# COMPACT_ATOMS: atom_id res chain seq x y z
N MET A 1 39.58 15.58 -13.00
CA MET A 1 38.87 14.59 -12.18
C MET A 1 37.49 15.15 -11.89
N ALA A 2 36.46 14.66 -12.58
CA ALA A 2 35.08 15.09 -12.32
C ALA A 2 34.56 14.34 -11.09
N THR A 3 34.11 15.08 -10.08
CA THR A 3 33.41 14.55 -8.91
C THR A 3 32.07 13.97 -9.37
N LYS A 4 31.98 12.64 -9.34
CA LYS A 4 30.75 11.89 -9.57
C LYS A 4 29.87 12.12 -8.33
N ASP A 5 29.00 13.11 -8.39
CA ASP A 5 28.11 13.45 -7.28
C ASP A 5 27.17 12.25 -7.06
N ARG A 6 27.38 11.53 -5.95
CA ARG A 6 26.63 10.32 -5.57
C ARG A 6 25.41 10.72 -4.73
N PHE A 7 24.51 11.51 -5.29
CA PHE A 7 23.16 11.56 -4.72
C PHE A 7 22.47 10.23 -5.05
N GLY A 8 22.09 9.49 -4.01
CA GLY A 8 21.31 8.26 -4.16
C GLY A 8 19.97 8.56 -4.84
N SER A 9 19.39 7.57 -5.51
CA SER A 9 18.06 7.69 -6.10
C SER A 9 17.04 8.04 -5.01
N SER A 10 16.34 9.16 -5.18
CA SER A 10 15.24 9.59 -4.31
C SER A 10 13.91 9.48 -5.04
N MET A 11 12.83 9.32 -4.29
CA MET A 11 11.46 9.42 -4.78
C MET A 11 10.77 10.52 -3.98
N VAL A 12 10.03 11.38 -4.67
CA VAL A 12 9.33 12.50 -4.05
C VAL A 12 7.86 12.38 -4.36
N PHE A 13 7.04 12.25 -3.32
CA PHE A 13 5.59 12.20 -3.43
C PHE A 13 5.00 13.51 -2.91
N PRO A 14 4.34 14.32 -3.77
CA PRO A 14 3.71 15.55 -3.33
C PRO A 14 2.58 15.26 -2.35
N ILE A 15 2.63 15.93 -1.19
CA ILE A 15 1.58 15.87 -0.18
C ILE A 15 0.52 16.92 -0.49
N THR A 16 -0.74 16.52 -0.39
CA THR A 16 -1.89 17.43 -0.53
C THR A 16 -2.78 17.34 0.69
N GLY A 17 -3.48 18.42 1.03
CA GLY A 17 -4.36 18.46 2.19
C GLY A 17 -4.10 19.65 3.09
N ASN A 18 -4.86 19.74 4.18
CA ASN A 18 -4.72 20.72 5.24
C ASN A 18 -5.54 20.32 6.48
N ILE A 19 -5.17 20.86 7.64
CA ILE A 19 -5.90 20.63 8.90
C ILE A 19 -7.34 21.19 8.82
N TYR A 20 -7.52 22.38 8.24
CA TYR A 20 -8.84 22.98 8.07
C TYR A 20 -8.96 23.63 6.67
N PRO A 21 -10.06 23.43 5.94
CA PRO A 21 -11.29 22.73 6.35
C PRO A 21 -11.30 21.22 6.06
N LYS A 22 -10.24 20.63 5.48
CA LYS A 22 -10.28 19.23 5.02
C LYS A 22 -10.07 18.20 6.13
N GLY A 23 -9.15 18.45 7.05
CA GLY A 23 -8.87 17.56 8.17
C GLY A 23 -7.95 16.37 7.85
N TYR A 24 -7.28 16.36 6.70
CA TYR A 24 -6.40 15.25 6.29
C TYR A 24 -5.21 15.72 5.44
N TYR A 25 -4.19 14.87 5.38
CA TYR A 25 -3.07 14.94 4.46
C TYR A 25 -2.93 13.62 3.73
N GLN A 26 -2.86 13.66 2.40
CA GLN A 26 -2.79 12.47 1.57
C GLN A 26 -1.70 12.60 0.49
N VAL A 27 -1.24 11.45 0.03
CA VAL A 27 -0.41 11.29 -1.17
C VAL A 27 -1.18 10.51 -2.23
N THR A 28 -0.89 10.77 -3.49
CA THR A 28 -1.42 9.96 -4.60
C THR A 28 -0.36 8.96 -5.03
N LEU A 29 -0.64 7.67 -4.89
CA LEU A 29 0.22 6.60 -5.40
C LEU A 29 -0.44 5.88 -6.57
N ASN A 30 0.37 5.54 -7.56
CA ASN A 30 0.00 4.73 -8.70
C ASN A 30 0.22 3.26 -8.34
N ILE A 31 -0.82 2.43 -8.46
CA ILE A 31 -0.79 1.01 -8.05
C ILE A 31 -1.41 0.15 -9.15
N GLY A 32 -0.81 -1.00 -9.41
CA GLY A 32 -1.33 -2.02 -10.31
C GLY A 32 -0.81 -1.97 -11.74
N HIS A 33 -1.28 -2.94 -12.54
CA HIS A 33 -1.08 -2.97 -13.99
C HIS A 33 -2.39 -3.35 -14.73
N PRO A 34 -3.00 -2.44 -15.51
CA PRO A 34 -2.57 -1.06 -15.74
C PRO A 34 -2.63 -0.21 -14.47
N SER A 35 -1.69 0.72 -14.34
CA SER A 35 -1.56 1.59 -13.16
C SER A 35 -2.78 2.49 -12.99
N LYS A 36 -3.26 2.59 -11.75
CA LYS A 36 -4.34 3.50 -11.35
C LYS A 36 -3.94 4.36 -10.16
N PRO A 37 -4.38 5.63 -10.08
CA PRO A 37 -4.10 6.49 -8.94
C PRO A 37 -5.00 6.16 -7.75
N TYR A 38 -4.40 6.14 -6.56
CA TYR A 38 -5.06 5.94 -5.27
C TYR A 38 -4.62 7.02 -4.29
N PHE A 39 -5.56 7.50 -3.46
CA PHE A 39 -5.29 8.49 -2.42
C PHE A 39 -5.06 7.75 -1.10
N LEU A 40 -3.90 7.98 -0.49
CA LEU A 40 -3.48 7.29 0.72
C LEU A 40 -3.13 8.30 1.81
N ASP A 41 -3.63 8.02 3.01
CA ASP A 41 -3.20 8.71 4.22
C ASP A 41 -1.77 8.28 4.57
N MET A 42 -0.96 9.24 5.02
CA MET A 42 0.40 8.96 5.46
C MET A 42 0.39 8.56 6.94
N ASP A 43 0.17 7.28 7.18
CA ASP A 43 0.23 6.70 8.52
C ASP A 43 1.65 6.19 8.80
N THR A 44 2.33 6.82 9.76
CA THR A 44 3.67 6.39 10.22
C THR A 44 3.61 5.44 11.42
N GLY A 45 2.40 5.16 11.92
CA GLY A 45 2.15 4.35 13.11
C GLY A 45 1.65 2.93 12.83
N SER A 46 1.52 2.51 11.57
CA SER A 46 1.07 1.16 11.19
C SER A 46 2.03 0.46 10.23
N ASP A 47 1.94 -0.88 10.17
CA ASP A 47 2.88 -1.74 9.43
C ASP A 47 2.51 -1.94 7.95
N LEU A 48 1.21 -1.82 7.60
CA LEU A 48 0.70 -2.16 6.27
C LEU A 48 0.07 -0.95 5.56
N THR A 49 0.42 -0.78 4.28
CA THR A 49 -0.36 0.05 3.36
C THR A 49 -1.56 -0.75 2.84
N TRP A 50 -2.76 -0.18 2.94
CA TRP A 50 -3.98 -0.86 2.51
C TRP A 50 -4.87 0.04 1.66
N LEU A 51 -5.71 -0.60 0.83
CA LEU A 51 -6.75 0.03 0.02
C LEU A 51 -8.06 -0.70 0.25
N GLN A 52 -9.18 0.00 0.09
CA GLN A 52 -10.48 -0.66 0.03
C GLN A 52 -10.62 -1.44 -1.27
N CYS A 53 -10.85 -2.75 -1.15
CA CYS A 53 -11.06 -3.65 -2.27
C CYS A 53 -12.50 -3.63 -2.78
N ASP A 54 -12.69 -3.97 -4.05
CA ASP A 54 -13.99 -4.16 -4.71
C ASP A 54 -14.63 -5.49 -4.28
N VAL A 55 -14.95 -5.56 -3.00
CA VAL A 55 -15.62 -6.68 -2.33
C VAL A 55 -16.77 -6.13 -1.49
N THR A 56 -17.77 -6.97 -1.21
CA THR A 56 -18.89 -6.59 -0.35
C THR A 56 -18.39 -6.26 1.04
N CYS A 57 -18.31 -4.97 1.37
CA CYS A 57 -17.96 -4.50 2.69
C CYS A 57 -19.18 -3.93 3.41
N THR A 58 -19.48 -4.46 4.60
CA THR A 58 -20.65 -4.06 5.40
C THR A 58 -20.36 -2.93 6.38
N LYS A 59 -19.09 -2.68 6.73
CA LYS A 59 -18.67 -1.68 7.74
C LYS A 59 -17.52 -0.78 7.27
N CYS A 60 -17.35 -0.61 5.97
CA CYS A 60 -16.31 0.26 5.42
C CYS A 60 -16.74 1.73 5.39
N THR A 61 -15.78 2.62 5.56
CA THR A 61 -15.93 4.03 5.22
C THR A 61 -16.02 4.19 3.69
N PRO A 62 -16.60 5.28 3.17
CA PRO A 62 -16.57 5.54 1.73
C PRO A 62 -15.14 5.75 1.23
N ALA A 63 -14.73 5.04 0.17
CA ALA A 63 -13.51 5.35 -0.56
C ALA A 63 -13.69 6.59 -1.46
N PHE A 64 -12.69 7.48 -1.46
CA PHE A 64 -12.64 8.66 -2.34
C PHE A 64 -11.97 8.39 -3.69
N HIS A 65 -11.68 7.14 -3.99
CA HIS A 65 -11.08 6.66 -5.24
C HIS A 65 -11.75 5.34 -5.65
N THR A 66 -11.52 4.90 -6.89
CA THR A 66 -12.02 3.59 -7.36
C THR A 66 -11.54 2.49 -6.43
N LEU A 67 -12.40 1.53 -6.11
CA LEU A 67 -12.03 0.39 -5.28
C LEU A 67 -10.94 -0.45 -5.97
N TYR A 68 -10.02 -0.98 -5.17
CA TYR A 68 -8.95 -1.84 -5.66
C TYR A 68 -9.51 -3.18 -6.12
N LYS A 69 -9.15 -3.62 -7.31
CA LYS A 69 -9.56 -4.92 -7.85
C LYS A 69 -8.33 -5.79 -8.03
N SER A 70 -8.23 -6.84 -7.23
CA SER A 70 -7.16 -7.83 -7.36
C SER A 70 -7.20 -8.53 -8.72
N ASN A 71 -6.02 -8.87 -9.22
CA ASN A 71 -5.83 -9.62 -10.46
C ASN A 71 -4.92 -10.84 -10.23
N LYS A 72 -5.43 -11.85 -9.50
CA LYS A 72 -4.71 -13.10 -9.18
C LYS A 72 -3.37 -12.88 -8.48
N ASN A 73 -3.30 -11.86 -7.66
CA ASN A 73 -2.09 -11.41 -6.98
C ASN A 73 -2.24 -11.38 -5.45
N ILE A 74 -3.26 -12.07 -4.95
CA ILE A 74 -3.46 -12.30 -3.51
C ILE A 74 -2.35 -13.23 -3.03
N VAL A 75 -1.77 -12.88 -1.89
CA VAL A 75 -0.75 -13.68 -1.22
C VAL A 75 -1.41 -14.89 -0.59
N THR A 76 -0.85 -16.06 -0.82
CA THR A 76 -1.26 -17.30 -0.15
C THR A 76 -0.21 -17.76 0.82
N CYS A 77 -0.54 -18.76 1.64
CA CYS A 77 0.38 -19.38 2.60
C CYS A 77 1.72 -19.84 2.02
N LYS A 78 1.75 -20.23 0.72
CA LYS A 78 3.01 -20.61 0.03
C LYS A 78 4.03 -19.48 -0.02
N ASP A 79 3.59 -18.24 0.15
CA ASP A 79 4.43 -17.06 0.04
C ASP A 79 5.19 -16.79 1.34
N PRO A 80 6.51 -16.52 1.30
CA PRO A 80 7.28 -16.16 2.48
C PRO A 80 6.73 -14.96 3.27
N LEU A 81 5.96 -14.05 2.64
CA LEU A 81 5.35 -12.93 3.34
C LEU A 81 4.29 -13.35 4.36
N TYR A 82 3.67 -14.51 4.20
CA TYR A 82 2.68 -15.02 5.16
C TYR A 82 3.30 -15.14 6.56
N GLY A 83 4.47 -15.77 6.66
CA GLY A 83 5.18 -15.92 7.94
C GLY A 83 5.62 -14.58 8.56
N SER A 84 5.99 -13.60 7.72
CA SER A 84 6.38 -12.26 8.19
C SER A 84 5.22 -11.49 8.81
N LEU A 85 4.02 -11.63 8.25
CA LEU A 85 2.83 -10.92 8.74
C LEU A 85 2.37 -11.44 10.09
N HIS A 86 2.40 -12.76 10.29
CA HIS A 86 1.90 -13.38 11.52
C HIS A 86 2.95 -13.49 12.63
N TRP A 87 4.20 -13.07 12.40
CA TRP A 87 5.26 -13.10 13.42
C TRP A 87 4.95 -12.17 14.62
N PRO A 88 5.23 -12.57 15.88
CA PRO A 88 5.82 -13.83 16.34
C PRO A 88 4.81 -14.97 16.53
N GLY A 89 3.55 -14.73 16.17
CA GLY A 89 2.52 -15.76 16.16
C GLY A 89 2.87 -16.90 15.22
N ASN A 90 2.65 -18.12 15.68
CA ASN A 90 2.65 -19.27 14.81
C ASN A 90 1.22 -19.43 14.29
N HIS A 91 0.92 -18.87 13.12
CA HIS A 91 -0.30 -19.21 12.38
C HIS A 91 0.06 -20.30 11.37
N PRO A 92 -0.06 -21.58 11.74
CA PRO A 92 0.10 -22.65 10.77
C PRO A 92 -1.11 -22.59 9.83
N CYS A 93 -0.85 -22.47 8.54
CA CYS A 93 -1.91 -22.58 7.54
C CYS A 93 -2.48 -24.00 7.56
N GLU A 94 -3.79 -24.11 7.37
CA GLU A 94 -4.48 -25.38 7.17
C GLU A 94 -4.18 -25.94 5.78
N THR A 95 -4.09 -25.05 4.78
CA THR A 95 -3.81 -25.45 3.39
C THR A 95 -2.80 -24.53 2.69
N PRO A 96 -2.04 -25.04 1.70
CA PRO A 96 -1.10 -24.21 0.95
C PRO A 96 -1.75 -23.09 0.10
N ASP A 97 -3.04 -23.20 -0.20
CA ASP A 97 -3.80 -22.22 -1.00
C ASP A 97 -4.64 -21.26 -0.15
N GLU A 98 -4.53 -21.36 1.18
CA GLU A 98 -5.11 -20.42 2.13
C GLU A 98 -4.63 -19.00 1.85
N LEU A 99 -5.56 -18.05 1.85
CA LEU A 99 -5.27 -16.65 1.61
C LEU A 99 -4.66 -16.04 2.87
N CYS A 100 -3.67 -15.17 2.69
CA CYS A 100 -3.02 -14.46 3.79
C CYS A 100 -3.93 -13.33 4.28
N ASP A 101 -4.77 -13.59 5.28
CA ASP A 101 -5.58 -12.55 5.91
C ASP A 101 -4.79 -11.72 6.92
N TYR A 102 -5.25 -10.51 7.16
CA TYR A 102 -4.71 -9.63 8.19
C TYR A 102 -5.85 -8.97 8.95
N GLU A 103 -5.59 -8.63 10.21
CA GLU A 103 -6.40 -7.72 11.00
C GLU A 103 -5.48 -6.90 11.91
N PHE A 104 -5.71 -5.59 11.96
CA PHE A 104 -5.06 -4.73 12.94
C PHE A 104 -6.02 -3.65 13.45
N GLN A 105 -5.77 -3.22 14.69
CA GLN A 105 -6.54 -2.19 15.39
C GLN A 105 -5.72 -0.91 15.49
N TYR A 106 -6.38 0.21 15.23
CA TYR A 106 -5.83 1.54 15.39
C TYR A 106 -6.03 2.04 16.82
N ALA A 107 -5.25 3.06 17.20
CA ALA A 107 -5.33 3.67 18.52
C ALA A 107 -6.68 4.36 18.81
N ASP A 108 -7.44 4.70 17.77
CA ASP A 108 -8.78 5.27 17.86
C ASP A 108 -9.90 4.22 17.98
N HIS A 109 -9.53 2.95 18.18
CA HIS A 109 -10.42 1.78 18.21
C HIS A 109 -11.06 1.41 16.86
N GLY A 110 -10.64 2.04 15.76
CA GLY A 110 -10.92 1.53 14.42
C GLY A 110 -10.13 0.24 14.14
N SER A 111 -10.53 -0.50 13.11
CA SER A 111 -9.75 -1.64 12.62
C SER A 111 -9.79 -1.74 11.10
N SER A 112 -8.78 -2.40 10.55
CA SER A 112 -8.76 -2.84 9.16
C SER A 112 -8.57 -4.35 9.13
N MET A 113 -9.34 -5.02 8.27
CA MET A 113 -9.14 -6.44 7.97
C MET A 113 -9.21 -6.66 6.47
N GLY A 114 -8.50 -7.67 5.98
CA GLY A 114 -8.54 -8.03 4.57
C GLY A 114 -7.57 -9.14 4.23
N PHE A 115 -7.20 -9.21 2.95
CA PHE A 115 -6.19 -10.15 2.45
C PHE A 115 -4.99 -9.39 1.92
N LEU A 116 -3.80 -9.91 2.18
CA LEU A 116 -2.56 -9.36 1.67
C LEU A 116 -2.46 -9.59 0.16
N VAL A 117 -2.05 -8.54 -0.55
CA VAL A 117 -1.89 -8.54 -2.00
C VAL A 117 -0.49 -8.05 -2.33
N LYS A 118 0.14 -8.66 -3.34
CA LYS A 118 1.37 -8.14 -3.95
C LYS A 118 1.04 -7.46 -5.26
N ASP A 119 1.37 -6.19 -5.38
CA ASP A 119 1.17 -5.46 -6.62
C ASP A 119 2.32 -4.51 -6.92
N LEU A 120 2.30 -3.97 -8.14
CA LEU A 120 3.28 -3.03 -8.63
C LEU A 120 2.96 -1.62 -8.14
N PHE A 121 4.01 -0.94 -7.67
CA PHE A 121 4.02 0.50 -7.39
C PHE A 121 4.96 1.16 -8.41
N PRO A 122 4.46 1.62 -9.57
CA PRO A 122 5.29 2.33 -10.53
C PRO A 122 5.77 3.64 -9.91
N CYS A 123 7.08 3.75 -9.71
CA CYS A 123 7.73 4.95 -9.21
C CYS A 123 8.57 5.60 -10.30
N GLU A 124 8.34 6.88 -10.55
CA GLU A 124 9.21 7.68 -11.40
C GLU A 124 10.32 8.30 -10.56
N THR A 125 11.57 8.05 -10.93
CA THR A 125 12.71 8.71 -10.28
C THR A 125 12.99 10.06 -10.95
N PRO A 126 13.37 11.12 -10.19
CA PRO A 126 13.70 12.43 -10.74
C PRO A 126 14.77 12.40 -11.83
N HIS A 127 15.65 11.39 -11.82
CA HIS A 127 16.71 11.22 -12.83
C HIS A 127 16.20 10.84 -14.23
N THR A 128 14.97 10.35 -14.35
CA THR A 128 14.40 9.98 -15.67
C THR A 128 13.86 11.19 -16.43
N LEU A 129 13.60 12.32 -15.74
CA LEU A 129 13.16 13.58 -16.36
C LEU A 129 14.33 14.44 -16.89
N LEU A 130 15.57 14.00 -16.69
CA LEU A 130 16.78 14.71 -17.16
C LEU A 130 17.58 13.95 -18.24
N ALA A 131 17.04 12.88 -18.81
CA ALA A 131 17.60 12.34 -20.05
C ALA A 131 17.30 13.34 -21.19
N PRO A 132 18.31 13.91 -21.87
CA PRO A 132 18.07 14.81 -22.99
C PRO A 132 17.54 14.02 -24.19
N ALA A 133 16.47 14.56 -24.79
CA ALA A 133 15.88 14.33 -26.12
C ALA A 133 16.16 13.01 -26.85
#